data_AF-A0A435XSV6-F1
#
_entry.id   AF-A0A435XSV6-F1
#
_cell.length_a   1.000
_cell.length_b   1.000
_cell.length_c   1.000
_cell.angle_alpha   90.00
_cell.angle_beta   90.00
_cell.angle_gamma   90.00
#
_symmetry.space_group_name_H-M   'P 1'
#
loop_
_entity.id
_entity.type
_entity.pdbx_description
1 polymer ?
#
loop_
_entity_poly.entity_id
_entity_poly.type
_entity_poly.pdbx_seq_one_letter_code
_entity_poly.pdbx_strand_id
1 'polypeptide(L)'
;MKLILTGLLAGLLTATAAKADEMAFTSWGGTTQEAQTKSWAAPFEASSGIKVLQDGPTDYGKLKAMVDAGNVTWDVVDVEMDFAIKAAKDGLLEPIDYAVVPKADLDPRFSNEHAVGSFYYSFVLAWNKGAVSGEPTGWADMFDTKKFPGKRTFYKWSAPGVIEIALLADGVPADKLYPLDLDRAFKKLDTIKSDIVW
;
A
#
# COMPACT_ATOMS: atom_id res chain seq x y z
N MET A 1 -75.28 -4.11 -10.27
CA MET A 1 -74.89 -5.19 -11.19
C MET A 1 -73.73 -4.70 -12.06
N LYS A 2 -72.49 -5.11 -11.76
CA LYS A 2 -71.37 -5.25 -12.71
C LYS A 2 -70.15 -5.91 -12.02
N LEU A 3 -70.01 -7.18 -12.37
CA LEU A 3 -68.87 -8.11 -12.39
C LEU A 3 -67.66 -7.89 -11.45
N ILE A 4 -67.51 -8.89 -10.58
CA ILE A 4 -66.28 -9.35 -9.94
C ILE A 4 -65.39 -10.00 -11.02
N LEU A 5 -64.14 -9.55 -11.15
CA LEU A 5 -63.09 -10.31 -11.86
C LEU A 5 -62.08 -10.82 -10.84
N THR A 6 -62.17 -12.11 -10.54
CA THR A 6 -61.19 -12.87 -9.76
C THR A 6 -60.02 -13.20 -10.69
N GLY A 7 -58.94 -12.42 -10.60
CA GLY A 7 -57.65 -12.74 -11.24
C GLY A 7 -56.74 -13.43 -10.25
N LEU A 8 -56.56 -14.75 -10.40
CA LEU A 8 -55.59 -15.53 -9.65
C LEU A 8 -54.19 -15.18 -10.19
N LEU A 9 -53.50 -14.23 -9.55
CA LEU A 9 -52.10 -13.91 -9.85
C LEU A 9 -51.22 -14.99 -9.21
N ALA A 10 -50.91 -16.05 -9.96
CA ALA A 10 -49.89 -17.01 -9.57
C ALA A 10 -48.55 -16.28 -9.49
N GLY A 11 -48.05 -16.10 -8.26
CA GLY A 11 -46.78 -15.43 -8.00
C GLY A 11 -45.63 -16.18 -8.67
N LEU A 12 -45.06 -15.58 -9.73
CA LEU A 12 -43.69 -15.88 -10.09
C LEU A 12 -42.80 -15.37 -8.95
N LEU A 13 -42.41 -16.30 -8.08
CA LEU A 13 -41.20 -16.17 -7.28
C LEU A 13 -40.03 -16.04 -8.25
N THR A 14 -39.73 -14.82 -8.65
CA THR A 14 -38.41 -14.48 -9.17
C THR A 14 -37.47 -14.66 -8.00
N ALA A 15 -36.87 -15.85 -7.90
CA ALA A 15 -35.66 -16.01 -7.15
C ALA A 15 -34.63 -15.10 -7.81
N THR A 16 -34.51 -13.87 -7.31
CA THR A 16 -33.30 -13.09 -7.49
C THR A 16 -32.19 -13.97 -6.95
N ALA A 17 -31.39 -14.57 -7.84
CA ALA A 17 -30.14 -15.18 -7.44
C ALA A 17 -29.42 -14.12 -6.60
N ALA A 18 -29.26 -14.38 -5.30
CA ALA A 18 -28.47 -13.52 -4.44
C ALA A 18 -27.11 -13.41 -5.15
N LYS A 19 -26.78 -12.21 -5.62
CA LYS A 19 -25.47 -11.95 -6.20
C LYS A 19 -24.51 -12.24 -5.05
N ALA A 20 -23.62 -13.22 -5.22
CA ALA A 20 -22.62 -13.47 -4.22
C ALA A 20 -21.88 -12.16 -3.96
N ASP A 21 -21.80 -11.76 -2.69
CA ASP A 21 -21.08 -10.54 -2.33
C ASP A 21 -19.62 -10.70 -2.77
N GLU A 22 -19.11 -9.72 -3.51
CA GLU A 22 -17.72 -9.65 -3.96
C GLU A 22 -17.06 -8.45 -3.25
N MET A 23 -15.79 -8.61 -2.87
CA MET A 23 -14.96 -7.56 -2.30
C MET A 23 -13.68 -7.43 -3.13
N ALA A 24 -13.31 -6.22 -3.53
CA ALA A 24 -12.05 -5.94 -4.20
C ALA A 24 -10.94 -5.63 -3.20
N PHE A 25 -9.87 -6.43 -3.26
CA PHE A 25 -8.62 -6.18 -2.55
C PHE A 25 -7.54 -5.71 -3.54
N THR A 26 -6.94 -4.56 -3.25
CA THR A 26 -5.90 -3.94 -4.07
C THR A 26 -4.59 -3.83 -3.30
N SER A 27 -3.49 -4.24 -3.93
CA SER A 27 -2.17 -4.19 -3.32
C SER A 27 -1.07 -3.97 -4.37
N TRP A 28 0.19 -4.13 -3.98
CA TRP A 28 1.39 -3.82 -4.75
C TRP A 28 1.74 -4.84 -5.86
N GLY A 29 0.94 -5.90 -6.01
CA GLY A 29 1.24 -6.98 -6.96
C GLY A 29 2.37 -7.91 -6.51
N GLY A 30 2.78 -8.76 -7.44
CA GLY A 30 3.89 -9.70 -7.27
C GLY A 30 3.76 -10.62 -6.06
N THR A 31 4.90 -11.05 -5.52
CA THR A 31 4.96 -12.02 -4.43
C THR A 31 4.30 -11.51 -3.13
N THR A 32 4.26 -10.19 -2.91
CA THR A 32 3.57 -9.59 -1.76
C THR A 32 2.06 -9.82 -1.86
N GLN A 33 1.43 -9.46 -2.97
CA GLN A 33 -0.02 -9.65 -3.15
C GLN A 33 -0.40 -11.13 -3.26
N GLU A 34 0.46 -11.97 -3.83
CA GLU A 34 0.28 -13.43 -3.82
C GLU A 34 0.24 -13.97 -2.38
N ALA A 35 1.15 -13.51 -1.51
CA ALA A 35 1.19 -13.91 -0.11
C ALA A 35 -0.06 -13.44 0.66
N GLN A 36 -0.52 -12.21 0.41
CA GLN A 36 -1.76 -11.67 1.00
C GLN A 36 -2.99 -12.42 0.51
N THR A 37 -3.04 -12.78 -0.78
CA THR A 37 -4.12 -13.60 -1.35
C THR A 37 -4.20 -14.95 -0.63
N LYS A 38 -3.06 -15.62 -0.45
CA LYS A 38 -3.00 -16.92 0.23
C LYS A 38 -3.31 -16.83 1.72
N SER A 39 -2.86 -15.77 2.39
CA SER A 39 -2.89 -15.67 3.86
C SER A 39 -4.13 -14.97 4.38
N TRP A 40 -4.77 -14.12 3.59
CA TRP A 40 -5.90 -13.28 4.01
C TRP A 40 -7.14 -13.55 3.16
N ALA A 41 -7.04 -13.38 1.84
CA ALA A 41 -8.19 -13.49 0.95
C ALA A 41 -8.79 -14.90 0.97
N ALA A 42 -7.98 -15.94 0.73
CA ALA A 42 -8.48 -17.31 0.70
C ALA A 42 -9.10 -17.77 2.04
N PRO A 43 -8.51 -17.50 3.22
CA PRO A 43 -9.17 -17.76 4.50
C PRO A 43 -10.44 -16.93 4.72
N PHE A 44 -10.47 -15.68 4.28
CA PHE A 44 -11.65 -14.82 4.35
C PHE A 44 -12.79 -15.36 3.48
N GLU A 45 -12.51 -15.73 2.22
CA GLU A 45 -13.50 -16.36 1.33
C GLU A 45 -14.06 -17.65 1.94
N ALA A 46 -13.19 -18.51 2.48
CA ALA A 46 -13.59 -19.78 3.08
C ALA A 46 -14.46 -19.62 4.33
N SER A 47 -14.27 -18.55 5.11
CA SER A 47 -15.00 -18.31 6.36
C SER A 47 -16.26 -17.47 6.19
N SER A 48 -16.28 -16.54 5.24
CA SER A 48 -17.39 -15.61 5.01
C SER A 48 -18.30 -16.00 3.85
N GLY A 49 -17.79 -16.76 2.87
CA GLY A 49 -18.47 -16.99 1.59
C GLY A 49 -18.44 -15.79 0.63
N ILE A 50 -17.84 -14.66 1.03
CA ILE A 50 -17.65 -13.47 0.19
C ILE A 50 -16.42 -13.71 -0.69
N LYS A 51 -16.57 -13.53 -2.00
CA LYS A 51 -15.45 -13.70 -2.94
C LYS A 51 -14.57 -12.46 -2.96
N VAL A 52 -13.25 -12.63 -2.96
CA VAL A 52 -12.27 -11.55 -2.99
C VAL A 52 -11.65 -11.43 -4.38
N LEU A 53 -11.97 -10.36 -5.08
CA LEU A 53 -11.36 -9.99 -6.35
C LEU A 53 -10.03 -9.29 -6.11
N GLN A 54 -8.99 -9.73 -6.79
CA GLN A 54 -7.67 -9.09 -6.73
C GLN A 54 -7.57 -8.02 -7.83
N ASP A 55 -7.16 -6.81 -7.46
CA ASP A 55 -6.83 -5.73 -8.41
C ASP A 55 -5.49 -5.09 -8.03
N GLY A 56 -4.93 -4.26 -8.91
CA GLY A 56 -3.70 -3.51 -8.66
C GLY A 56 -2.87 -3.21 -9.92
N PRO A 57 -1.65 -2.67 -9.74
CA PRO A 57 -1.08 -2.28 -8.45
C PRO A 57 -1.80 -1.08 -7.82
N THR A 58 -1.66 -0.90 -6.51
CA THR A 58 -2.10 0.31 -5.79
C THR A 58 -1.63 1.56 -6.53
N ASP A 59 -2.57 2.47 -6.79
CA ASP A 59 -2.33 3.76 -7.43
C ASP A 59 -3.17 4.83 -6.74
N TYR A 60 -2.50 5.81 -6.15
CA TYR A 60 -3.15 6.86 -5.36
C TYR A 60 -4.01 7.81 -6.20
N GLY A 61 -3.63 8.03 -7.46
CA GLY A 61 -4.41 8.82 -8.39
C GLY A 61 -5.72 8.13 -8.78
N LYS A 62 -5.67 6.81 -9.04
CA LYS A 62 -6.87 6.00 -9.27
C LYS A 62 -7.78 5.97 -8.04
N LEU A 63 -7.21 5.75 -6.85
CA LEU A 63 -7.96 5.79 -5.58
C LEU A 63 -8.73 7.09 -5.45
N LYS A 64 -8.03 8.23 -5.56
CA LYS A 64 -8.68 9.55 -5.47
C LYS A 64 -9.74 9.74 -6.56
N ALA A 65 -9.45 9.36 -7.80
CA ALA A 65 -10.38 9.54 -8.92
C ALA A 65 -11.67 8.73 -8.72
N MET A 66 -11.59 7.51 -8.18
CA MET A 66 -12.75 6.70 -7.85
C MET A 66 -13.64 7.35 -6.79
N VAL A 67 -13.02 7.87 -5.71
CA VAL A 67 -13.74 8.57 -4.64
C VAL A 67 -14.38 9.85 -5.18
N ASP A 68 -13.62 10.70 -5.88
CA ASP A 68 -14.11 11.97 -6.43
C ASP A 68 -15.26 11.76 -7.44
N ALA A 69 -15.23 10.66 -8.20
CA ALA A 69 -16.27 10.31 -9.16
C ALA A 69 -17.49 9.62 -8.53
N GLY A 70 -17.45 9.26 -7.24
CA GLY A 70 -18.48 8.46 -6.59
C GLY A 70 -18.64 7.05 -7.17
N ASN A 71 -17.57 6.51 -7.77
CA ASN A 71 -17.56 5.21 -8.43
C ASN A 71 -16.40 4.37 -7.88
N VAL A 72 -16.47 4.07 -6.59
CA VAL A 72 -15.47 3.27 -5.87
C VAL A 72 -15.60 1.80 -6.27
N THR A 73 -14.50 1.23 -6.76
CA THR A 73 -14.40 -0.20 -7.11
C THR A 73 -13.35 -0.94 -6.30
N TRP A 74 -12.64 -0.25 -5.40
CA TRP A 74 -11.67 -0.85 -4.46
C TRP A 74 -12.22 -0.74 -3.05
N ASP A 75 -12.42 -1.87 -2.39
CA ASP A 75 -13.00 -1.91 -1.04
C ASP A 75 -11.93 -1.88 0.05
N VAL A 76 -10.84 -2.63 -0.14
CA VAL A 76 -9.68 -2.65 0.77
C VAL A 76 -8.41 -2.44 -0.04
N VAL A 77 -7.63 -1.41 0.30
CA VAL A 77 -6.42 -1.03 -0.42
C VAL A 77 -5.22 -1.05 0.53
N ASP A 78 -4.20 -1.82 0.18
CA ASP A 78 -2.88 -1.75 0.80
C ASP A 78 -2.15 -0.51 0.28
N VAL A 79 -1.79 0.39 1.20
CA VAL A 79 -1.16 1.68 0.92
C VAL A 79 -0.01 1.97 1.88
N GLU A 80 0.86 2.91 1.52
CA GLU A 80 1.88 3.43 2.43
C GLU A 80 1.22 4.28 3.53
N MET A 81 1.76 4.21 4.76
CA MET A 81 1.10 4.81 5.93
C MET A 81 1.06 6.35 5.86
N ASP A 82 2.08 6.99 5.30
CA ASP A 82 2.11 8.43 5.11
C ASP A 82 1.04 8.89 4.11
N PHE A 83 0.80 8.10 3.06
CA PHE A 83 -0.36 8.31 2.18
C PHE A 83 -1.67 8.14 2.94
N ALA A 84 -1.86 7.06 3.73
CA ALA A 84 -3.10 6.84 4.48
C ALA A 84 -3.43 8.03 5.41
N ILE A 85 -2.44 8.57 6.12
CA ILE A 85 -2.60 9.74 6.99
C ILE A 85 -3.05 10.97 6.19
N LYS A 86 -2.50 11.19 4.99
CA LYS A 86 -2.89 12.30 4.12
C LYS A 86 -4.28 12.09 3.52
N ALA A 87 -4.56 10.91 3.01
CA ALA A 87 -5.82 10.53 2.39
C ALA A 87 -6.99 10.65 3.38
N ALA A 88 -6.78 10.27 4.64
CA ALA A 88 -7.76 10.47 5.71
C ALA A 88 -8.10 11.96 5.91
N LYS A 89 -7.09 12.84 5.96
CA LYS A 89 -7.30 14.30 6.08
C LYS A 89 -8.02 14.90 4.88
N ASP A 90 -7.87 14.28 3.71
CA ASP A 90 -8.53 14.70 2.47
C ASP A 90 -9.94 14.11 2.32
N GLY A 91 -10.42 13.30 3.28
CA GLY A 91 -11.73 12.65 3.23
C GLY A 91 -11.84 11.55 2.19
N LEU A 92 -10.73 10.88 1.86
CA LEU A 92 -10.68 9.81 0.86
C LEU A 92 -10.91 8.41 1.43
N LEU A 93 -10.90 8.27 2.76
CA LEU A 93 -10.97 6.98 3.46
C LEU A 93 -12.15 6.96 4.41
N GLU A 94 -12.79 5.80 4.52
CA GLU A 94 -13.81 5.54 5.54
C GLU A 94 -13.15 5.27 6.91
N PRO A 95 -13.83 5.56 8.03
CA PRO A 95 -13.32 5.22 9.34
C PRO A 95 -13.31 3.70 9.56
N ILE A 96 -12.33 3.22 10.32
CA ILE A 96 -12.24 1.82 10.72
C ILE A 96 -13.22 1.55 11.85
N ASP A 97 -14.12 0.58 11.65
CA ASP A 97 -14.97 0.07 12.72
C ASP A 97 -14.17 -0.84 13.67
N TYR A 98 -13.69 -0.25 14.77
CA TYR A 98 -12.94 -0.96 15.79
C TYR A 98 -13.78 -1.90 16.67
N ALA A 99 -15.11 -1.94 16.50
CA ALA A 99 -15.93 -3.02 17.06
C ALA A 99 -15.78 -4.32 16.26
N VAL A 100 -15.45 -4.22 14.96
CA VAL A 100 -15.19 -5.36 14.07
C VAL A 100 -13.70 -5.70 14.00
N VAL A 101 -12.83 -4.69 13.98
CA VAL A 101 -11.36 -4.85 13.94
C VAL A 101 -10.80 -4.51 15.31
N PRO A 102 -10.50 -5.48 16.20
CA PRO A 102 -10.12 -5.16 17.57
C PRO A 102 -8.77 -4.44 17.63
N LYS A 103 -8.78 -3.17 18.08
CA LYS A 103 -7.56 -2.34 18.13
C LYS A 103 -6.44 -2.94 18.99
N ALA A 104 -6.79 -3.76 19.98
CA ALA A 104 -5.85 -4.40 20.89
C ALA A 104 -4.91 -5.42 20.19
N ASP A 105 -5.34 -5.96 19.04
CA ASP A 105 -4.57 -6.94 18.27
C ASP A 105 -3.64 -6.28 17.24
N LEU A 106 -3.67 -4.94 17.16
CA LEU A 106 -2.96 -4.17 16.16
C LEU A 106 -1.78 -3.39 16.76
N ASP A 107 -0.76 -3.15 15.94
CA ASP A 107 0.34 -2.27 16.33
C ASP A 107 -0.17 -0.82 16.45
N PRO A 108 -0.07 -0.19 17.65
CA PRO A 108 -0.62 1.14 17.85
C PRO A 108 0.12 2.22 17.05
N ARG A 109 1.34 1.96 16.56
CA ARG A 109 2.09 2.89 15.70
C ARG A 109 1.43 3.11 14.35
N PHE A 110 0.63 2.14 13.90
CA PHE A 110 0.07 2.08 12.56
C PHE A 110 -1.47 1.99 12.57
N SER A 111 -2.11 2.30 13.70
CA SER A 111 -3.56 2.16 13.88
C SER A 111 -4.20 3.50 14.26
N ASN A 112 -4.88 4.12 13.30
CA ASN A 112 -5.55 5.41 13.44
C ASN A 112 -7.03 5.31 13.04
N GLU A 113 -7.77 6.43 13.07
CA GLU A 113 -9.21 6.42 12.79
C GLU A 113 -9.61 5.85 11.42
N HIS A 114 -8.74 5.96 10.40
CA HIS A 114 -9.07 5.61 9.01
C HIS A 114 -8.16 4.52 8.41
N ALA A 115 -7.18 4.01 9.17
CA ALA A 115 -6.26 2.99 8.68
C ALA A 115 -5.66 2.15 9.81
N VAL A 116 -5.32 0.90 9.46
CA VAL A 116 -4.59 -0.07 10.30
C VAL A 116 -3.37 -0.60 9.57
N GLY A 117 -2.38 -1.10 10.31
CA GLY A 117 -1.14 -1.61 9.73
C GLY A 117 -1.37 -2.89 8.92
N SER A 118 -0.96 -2.89 7.64
CA SER A 118 -0.97 -4.08 6.76
C SER A 118 0.24 -4.98 7.05
N PHE A 119 1.45 -4.42 6.92
CA PHE A 119 2.71 -5.04 7.32
C PHE A 119 3.75 -3.95 7.62
N TYR A 120 4.83 -4.31 8.32
CA TYR A 120 5.99 -3.45 8.53
C TYR A 120 7.18 -3.97 7.73
N TYR A 121 7.96 -3.06 7.14
CA TYR A 121 9.08 -3.41 6.28
C TYR A 121 10.30 -2.52 6.55
N SER A 122 11.40 -2.80 5.85
CA SER A 122 12.59 -1.97 5.88
C SER A 122 13.17 -1.86 4.47
N PHE A 123 13.60 -0.65 4.09
CA PHE A 123 14.55 -0.52 3.00
C PHE A 123 15.89 -1.06 3.47
N VAL A 124 16.44 -2.01 2.73
CA VAL A 124 17.69 -2.68 3.07
C VAL A 124 18.73 -2.46 1.98
N LEU A 125 20.01 -2.48 2.38
CA LEU A 125 21.12 -2.47 1.45
C LEU A 125 21.28 -3.88 0.87
N ALA A 126 20.98 -4.04 -0.42
CA ALA A 126 21.14 -5.28 -1.16
C ALA A 126 22.11 -5.09 -2.32
N TRP A 127 22.88 -6.13 -2.63
CA TRP A 127 23.82 -6.12 -3.75
C TRP A 127 23.91 -7.49 -4.42
N ASN A 128 24.29 -7.49 -5.70
CA ASN A 128 24.57 -8.71 -6.43
C ASN A 128 26.03 -9.13 -6.19
N LYS A 129 26.25 -10.22 -5.45
CA LYS A 129 27.58 -10.77 -5.14
C LYS A 129 28.42 -11.14 -6.38
N GLY A 130 27.79 -11.39 -7.52
CA GLY A 130 28.48 -11.66 -8.78
C GLY A 130 28.90 -10.41 -9.57
N ALA A 131 28.34 -9.23 -9.23
CA ALA A 131 28.60 -7.98 -9.95
C ALA A 131 29.32 -6.92 -9.10
N VAL A 132 29.22 -7.01 -7.77
CA VAL A 132 29.84 -6.08 -6.82
C VAL A 132 30.98 -6.80 -6.10
N SER A 133 32.19 -6.25 -6.19
CA SER A 133 33.34 -6.72 -5.41
C SER A 133 33.32 -6.11 -4.01
N GLY A 134 33.50 -6.96 -2.99
CA GLY A 134 33.38 -6.55 -1.59
C GLY A 134 31.93 -6.52 -1.09
N GLU A 135 31.74 -6.03 0.13
CA GLU A 135 30.44 -5.99 0.81
C GLU A 135 30.15 -4.55 1.26
N PRO A 136 29.14 -3.88 0.69
CA PRO A 136 28.62 -2.63 1.22
C PRO A 136 28.06 -2.83 2.63
N THR A 137 28.50 -2.02 3.60
CA THR A 137 28.20 -2.20 5.03
C THR A 137 27.23 -1.16 5.60
N GLY A 138 26.85 -0.16 4.82
CA GLY A 138 25.91 0.87 5.24
C GLY A 138 25.60 1.88 4.15
N TRP A 139 24.75 2.85 4.48
CA TRP A 139 24.27 3.83 3.50
C TRP A 139 25.38 4.69 2.90
N ALA A 140 26.47 4.96 3.62
CA ALA A 140 27.63 5.66 3.05
C ALA A 140 28.24 4.91 1.85
N ASP A 141 28.34 3.57 1.93
CA ASP A 141 28.86 2.73 0.85
C ASP A 141 27.91 2.71 -0.37
N MET A 142 26.60 2.89 -0.16
CA MET A 142 25.63 3.05 -1.25
C MET A 142 25.90 4.31 -2.08
N PHE A 143 26.55 5.33 -1.52
CA PHE A 143 26.90 6.59 -2.21
C PHE A 143 28.36 6.67 -2.66
N ASP A 144 29.21 5.70 -2.30
CA ASP A 144 30.62 5.67 -2.73
C ASP A 144 30.77 4.96 -4.08
N THR A 145 30.61 5.70 -5.16
CA THR A 145 30.75 5.19 -6.54
C THR A 145 32.19 4.84 -6.93
N LYS A 146 33.18 5.28 -6.15
CA LYS A 146 34.59 4.92 -6.38
C LYS A 146 34.90 3.56 -5.76
N LYS A 147 34.47 3.33 -4.52
CA LYS A 147 34.63 2.07 -3.81
C LYS A 147 33.70 0.98 -4.36
N PHE A 148 32.46 1.34 -4.67
CA PHE A 148 31.45 0.44 -5.23
C PHE A 148 30.94 0.99 -6.58
N PRO A 149 31.73 0.80 -7.66
CA PRO A 149 31.34 1.25 -8.99
C PRO A 149 30.14 0.45 -9.52
N GLY A 150 29.37 1.08 -10.41
CA GLY A 150 28.22 0.47 -11.04
C GLY A 150 26.92 1.23 -10.79
N LYS A 151 25.86 0.71 -11.41
CA LYS A 151 24.51 1.27 -11.27
C LYS A 151 23.92 0.89 -9.92
N ARG A 152 23.07 1.77 -9.42
CA ARG A 152 22.41 1.69 -8.13
C ARG A 152 20.94 1.99 -8.34
N THR A 153 20.09 1.29 -7.60
CA THR A 153 18.64 1.47 -7.72
C THR A 153 18.10 2.09 -6.44
N PHE A 154 17.18 3.03 -6.61
CA PHE A 154 16.40 3.63 -5.52
C PHE A 154 14.93 3.61 -5.91
N TYR A 155 14.06 3.63 -4.91
CA TYR A 155 12.63 3.70 -5.15
C TYR A 155 12.28 5.00 -5.88
N LYS A 156 11.55 4.87 -6.99
CA LYS A 156 11.19 5.98 -7.88
C LYS A 156 10.20 6.96 -7.28
N TRP A 157 9.23 6.45 -6.53
CA TRP A 157 8.09 7.23 -6.07
C TRP A 157 8.45 8.00 -4.80
N SER A 158 7.83 9.16 -4.62
CA SER A 158 8.06 10.02 -3.47
C SER A 158 7.41 9.41 -2.23
N ALA A 159 8.20 8.68 -1.45
CA ALA A 159 7.81 8.04 -0.20
C ALA A 159 8.97 8.11 0.81
N PRO A 160 8.72 7.88 2.12
CA PRO A 160 9.78 7.73 3.11
C PRO A 160 10.81 6.70 2.68
N GLY A 161 12.10 6.98 2.85
CA GLY A 161 13.18 6.05 2.54
C GLY A 161 14.37 6.71 1.86
N VAL A 162 14.22 7.17 0.62
CA VAL A 162 15.37 7.64 -0.20
C VAL A 162 16.03 8.88 0.40
N ILE A 163 15.23 9.82 0.90
CA ILE A 163 15.73 11.07 1.52
C ILE A 163 16.45 10.75 2.84
N GLU A 164 15.87 9.91 3.69
CA GLU A 164 16.48 9.44 4.93
C GLU A 164 17.79 8.70 4.67
N ILE A 165 17.82 7.81 3.67
CA ILE A 165 19.02 7.08 3.27
C ILE A 165 20.12 8.04 2.81
N ALA A 166 19.77 9.08 2.04
CA ALA A 166 20.74 10.10 1.62
C ALA A 166 21.32 10.86 2.83
N LEU A 167 20.49 11.28 3.79
CA LEU A 167 20.94 11.97 4.99
C LEU A 167 21.81 11.07 5.88
N LEU A 168 21.43 9.82 6.06
CA LEU A 168 22.23 8.81 6.78
C LEU A 168 23.58 8.58 6.08
N ALA A 169 23.60 8.48 4.75
CA ALA A 169 24.82 8.37 3.96
C ALA A 169 25.70 9.62 4.02
N ASP A 170 25.11 10.77 4.38
CA ASP A 170 25.81 12.02 4.62
C ASP A 170 26.17 12.25 6.10
N GLY A 171 26.03 11.22 6.94
CA GLY A 171 26.47 11.22 8.33
C GLY A 171 25.51 11.86 9.33
N VAL A 172 24.26 12.14 8.94
CA VAL A 172 23.23 12.56 9.89
C VAL A 172 22.90 11.39 10.84
N PRO A 173 22.96 11.58 12.16
CA PRO A 173 22.53 10.55 13.11
C PRO A 173 21.04 10.23 12.97
N ALA A 174 20.66 8.96 13.12
CA ALA A 174 19.27 8.51 12.95
C ALA A 174 18.28 9.25 13.87
N ASP A 175 18.70 9.60 15.09
CA ASP A 175 17.91 10.34 16.08
C ASP A 175 17.81 11.86 15.78
N LYS A 176 18.46 12.33 14.70
CA LYS A 176 18.47 13.73 14.23
C LYS A 176 17.99 13.90 12.80
N LEU A 177 17.38 12.86 12.21
CA LEU A 177 16.86 12.91 10.83
C LEU A 177 15.72 13.91 10.66
N TYR A 178 14.82 14.01 11.62
CA TYR A 178 13.61 14.82 11.51
C TYR A 178 13.72 16.13 12.30
N PRO A 179 13.24 17.27 11.75
CA PRO A 179 12.70 17.44 10.39
C PRO A 179 13.79 17.28 9.31
N LEU A 180 13.40 16.72 8.15
CA LEU A 180 14.34 16.39 7.07
C LEU A 180 14.94 17.66 6.45
N ASP A 181 16.27 17.69 6.32
CA ASP A 181 17.00 18.69 5.55
C ASP A 181 17.01 18.29 4.06
N LEU A 182 15.99 18.75 3.32
CA LEU A 182 15.79 18.38 1.92
C LEU A 182 16.93 18.86 1.02
N ASP A 183 17.43 20.08 1.23
CA ASP A 183 18.52 20.64 0.43
C ASP A 183 19.80 19.80 0.59
N ARG A 184 20.10 19.38 1.82
CA ARG A 184 21.23 18.48 2.09
C ARG A 184 21.03 17.11 1.44
N ALA A 185 19.84 16.54 1.57
CA ALA A 185 19.52 15.24 0.97
C ALA A 185 19.66 15.25 -0.55
N PHE A 186 19.12 16.27 -1.22
CA PHE A 186 19.22 16.40 -2.68
C PHE A 186 20.65 16.66 -3.15
N LYS A 187 21.43 17.49 -2.43
CA LYS A 187 22.87 17.65 -2.71
C LYS A 187 23.61 16.32 -2.63
N LYS A 188 23.26 15.46 -1.66
CA LYS A 188 23.84 14.13 -1.54
C LYS A 188 23.40 13.19 -2.66
N LEU A 189 22.12 13.21 -3.05
CA LEU A 189 21.63 12.44 -4.20
C LEU A 189 22.29 12.86 -5.51
N ASP A 190 22.54 14.17 -5.68
CA ASP A 190 23.21 14.71 -6.87
C ASP A 190 24.63 14.16 -7.05
N THR A 191 25.32 13.73 -5.97
CA THR A 191 26.68 13.16 -6.08
C THR A 191 26.71 11.81 -6.83
N ILE A 192 25.57 11.13 -6.93
CA ILE A 192 25.45 9.81 -7.56
C ILE A 192 24.35 9.74 -8.62
N LYS A 193 23.69 10.86 -8.94
CA LYS A 193 22.46 10.91 -9.75
C LYS A 193 22.58 10.25 -11.12
N SER A 194 23.74 10.39 -11.79
CA SER A 194 24.00 9.76 -13.09
C SER A 194 24.09 8.23 -13.03
N ASP A 195 24.24 7.66 -11.83
CA ASP A 195 24.33 6.23 -11.59
C ASP A 195 23.06 5.63 -10.97
N ILE A 196 22.07 6.46 -10.65
CA ILE A 196 20.77 6.01 -10.15
C ILE A 196 19.89 5.53 -11.31
N VAL A 197 19.35 4.33 -11.16
CA VAL A 197 18.19 3.82 -11.88
C VAL A 197 16.99 3.96 -10.95
N TRP A 198 15.93 4.64 -11.43
CA TRP A 198 14.68 4.87 -10.71
C TRP A 198 13.62 3.88 -11.15
#